data_AF-A0A536XEF0-F1
#
_entry.id   AF-A0A536XEF0-F1
#
_cell.length_a   1.000
_cell.length_b   1.000
_cell.length_c   1.000
_cell.angle_alpha   90.00
_cell.angle_beta   90.00
_cell.angle_gamma   90.00
#
_symmetry.space_group_name_H-M   'P 1'
#
loop_
_entity.id
_entity.type
_entity.pdbx_description
1 polymer ?
#
loop_
_entity_poly.entity_id
_entity_poly.type
_entity_poly.pdbx_seq_one_letter_code
_entity_poly.pdbx_strand_id
1 'polypeptide(L)'
;MPLDQSALTKALGADASDGLQTLHTTLCRREAAAFQRAAKSGEDLLVACTQESRLFVELNAETEGAPSVQERPIRFVNIRETGGWAKDAKAATPKIAALIAAA
;
A
#
# COMPACT_ATOMS: atom_id res chain seq x y z
N MET A 1 -5.38 -8.02 10.91
CA MET A 1 -4.77 -8.86 9.86
C MET A 1 -3.33 -9.13 10.27
N PRO A 2 -2.87 -10.39 10.32
CA PRO A 2 -1.47 -10.69 10.58
C PRO A 2 -0.65 -10.35 9.32
N LEU A 3 0.15 -9.30 9.38
CA LEU A 3 1.19 -9.02 8.39
C LEU A 3 2.55 -9.26 9.02
N ASP A 4 3.46 -9.83 8.24
CA ASP A 4 4.86 -10.00 8.61
C ASP A 4 5.71 -9.26 7.57
N GLN A 5 6.32 -8.15 7.98
CA GLN A 5 7.09 -7.30 7.08
C GLN A 5 8.28 -8.05 6.49
N SER A 6 9.02 -8.78 7.31
CA SER A 6 10.23 -9.51 6.88
C SER A 6 9.87 -10.59 5.86
N ALA A 7 8.80 -11.35 6.14
CA ALA A 7 8.33 -12.38 5.23
C ALA A 7 7.78 -11.78 3.92
N LEU A 8 7.09 -10.63 3.96
CA LEU A 8 6.63 -9.92 2.76
C LEU A 8 7.78 -9.39 1.91
N THR A 9 8.75 -8.69 2.51
CA THR A 9 9.94 -8.21 1.82
C THR A 9 10.69 -9.36 1.14
N LYS A 10 10.86 -10.49 1.85
CA LYS A 10 11.48 -11.69 1.28
C LYS A 10 10.69 -12.28 0.11
N ALA A 11 9.36 -12.30 0.21
CA ALA A 11 8.50 -12.88 -0.82
C ALA A 11 8.37 -11.99 -2.07
N LEU A 12 8.42 -10.67 -1.92
CA LEU A 12 8.41 -9.70 -3.02
C LEU A 12 9.74 -9.67 -3.78
N GLY A 13 10.86 -9.90 -3.08
CA GLY A 13 12.20 -9.70 -3.63
C GLY A 13 12.63 -8.23 -3.57
N ALA A 14 13.91 -7.96 -3.84
CA ALA A 14 14.51 -6.64 -3.63
C ALA A 14 13.77 -5.52 -4.36
N ASP A 15 13.51 -5.69 -5.66
CA ASP A 15 12.96 -4.64 -6.51
C ASP A 15 11.50 -4.29 -6.16
N ALA A 16 10.65 -5.30 -5.93
CA ALA A 16 9.23 -5.08 -5.62
C ALA A 16 8.97 -4.77 -4.13
N SER A 17 9.99 -4.86 -3.28
CA SER A 17 9.92 -4.49 -1.87
C SER A 17 10.45 -3.10 -1.56
N ASP A 18 10.96 -2.39 -2.58
CA ASP A 18 11.37 -1.00 -2.41
C ASP A 18 10.15 -0.15 -2.01
N GLY A 19 10.32 0.65 -0.96
CA GLY A 19 9.21 1.37 -0.31
C GLY A 19 8.46 0.60 0.79
N LEU A 20 8.75 -0.68 1.04
CA LEU A 20 8.13 -1.47 2.13
C LEU A 20 8.96 -1.46 3.43
N GLN A 21 9.59 -0.33 3.76
CA GLN A 21 10.42 -0.23 4.97
C GLN A 21 9.59 -0.12 6.25
N THR A 22 8.32 0.24 6.16
CA THR A 22 7.40 0.37 7.30
C THR A 22 6.04 -0.21 6.98
N LEU A 23 5.50 -1.06 7.86
CA LEU A 23 4.10 -1.45 7.82
C LEU A 23 3.23 -0.46 8.60
N HIS A 24 2.24 0.11 7.92
CA HIS A 24 1.23 0.98 8.52
C HIS A 24 -0.01 0.19 8.91
N THR A 25 -0.59 0.50 10.07
CA THR A 25 -1.79 -0.21 10.59
C THR A 25 -3.07 0.62 10.49
N THR A 26 -2.92 1.94 10.42
CA THR A 26 -3.97 2.95 10.37
C THR A 26 -3.63 4.07 9.38
N LEU A 27 -3.11 3.69 8.19
CA LEU A 27 -2.65 4.61 7.14
C LEU A 27 -3.70 5.66 6.76
N CYS A 28 -4.98 5.27 6.63
CA CYS A 28 -6.08 6.18 6.30
C CYS A 28 -6.58 7.04 7.47
N ARG A 29 -5.94 6.96 8.65
CA ARG A 29 -6.35 7.71 9.85
C ARG A 29 -5.16 8.45 10.44
N ARG A 30 -4.61 7.93 11.55
CA ARG A 30 -3.57 8.61 12.35
C ARG A 30 -2.24 8.69 11.60
N GLU A 31 -2.06 7.87 10.57
CA GLU A 31 -0.84 7.78 9.78
C GLU A 31 -0.99 8.41 8.39
N ALA A 32 -2.05 9.18 8.11
CA ALA A 32 -2.29 9.80 6.80
C ALA A 32 -1.13 10.67 6.32
N ALA A 33 -0.41 11.31 7.24
CA ALA A 33 0.79 12.08 6.93
C ALA A 33 1.91 11.25 6.28
N ALA A 34 1.98 9.93 6.54
CA ALA A 34 2.93 9.05 5.87
C ALA A 34 2.60 8.88 4.39
N PHE A 35 1.31 8.71 4.06
CA PHE A 35 0.84 8.71 2.68
C PHE A 35 1.17 10.04 1.99
N GLN A 36 0.87 11.18 2.61
CA GLN A 36 1.15 12.50 1.99
C GLN A 36 2.64 12.72 1.72
N ARG A 37 3.54 12.20 2.56
CA ARG A 37 4.99 12.24 2.28
C ARG A 37 5.36 11.37 1.08
N ALA A 38 4.86 10.14 1.01
CA ALA A 38 5.09 9.26 -0.12
C ALA A 38 4.48 9.81 -1.42
N ALA A 39 3.33 10.48 -1.33
CA ALA A 39 2.65 11.11 -2.45
C ALA A 39 3.46 12.24 -3.11
N LYS A 40 4.40 12.86 -2.39
CA LYS A 40 5.31 13.87 -2.97
C LYS A 40 6.46 13.26 -3.79
N SER A 41 6.69 11.95 -3.66
CA SER A 41 7.65 11.26 -4.53
C SER A 41 7.18 11.29 -5.98
N GLY A 42 8.13 11.35 -6.92
CA GLY A 42 7.86 11.16 -8.35
C GLY A 42 7.74 9.70 -8.76
N GLU A 43 8.04 8.75 -7.87
CA GLU A 43 7.95 7.31 -8.11
C GLU A 43 6.51 6.82 -8.09
N ASP A 44 6.27 5.64 -8.66
CA ASP A 44 4.95 4.99 -8.66
C ASP A 44 4.37 4.86 -7.25
N LEU A 45 3.06 5.11 -7.12
CA LEU A 45 2.36 5.05 -5.83
C LEU A 45 1.35 3.90 -5.79
N LEU A 46 1.63 2.91 -4.96
CA LEU A 46 0.75 1.78 -4.68
C LEU A 46 0.27 1.82 -3.23
N VAL A 47 -1.04 1.73 -3.01
CA VAL A 47 -1.65 1.62 -1.69
C VAL A 47 -2.26 0.23 -1.54
N ALA A 48 -1.74 -0.56 -0.59
CA ALA A 48 -2.24 -1.89 -0.28
C ALA A 48 -3.50 -1.89 0.59
N CYS A 49 -4.49 -1.06 0.21
CA CYS A 49 -5.80 -0.99 0.82
C CYS A 49 -6.79 -0.40 -0.19
N THR A 50 -7.97 -0.99 -0.32
CA THR A 50 -9.04 -0.45 -1.20
C THR A 50 -10.18 0.21 -0.44
N GLN A 51 -10.28 0.03 0.89
CA GLN A 51 -11.43 0.53 1.68
C GLN A 51 -11.59 2.05 1.57
N GLU A 52 -10.49 2.79 1.75
CA GLU A 52 -10.48 4.25 1.79
C GLU A 52 -9.79 4.83 0.54
N SER A 53 -9.95 4.20 -0.62
CA SER A 53 -9.32 4.64 -1.88
C SER A 53 -9.69 6.08 -2.24
N ARG A 54 -10.96 6.45 -2.07
CA ARG A 54 -11.43 7.83 -2.28
C ARG A 54 -10.71 8.85 -1.39
N LEU A 55 -10.52 8.52 -0.11
CA LEU A 55 -9.80 9.38 0.83
C LEU A 55 -8.35 9.61 0.37
N PHE A 56 -7.66 8.57 -0.11
CA PHE A 56 -6.28 8.73 -0.59
C PHE A 56 -6.17 9.61 -1.83
N VAL A 57 -7.16 9.56 -2.73
CA VAL A 57 -7.24 10.47 -3.88
C VAL A 57 -7.44 11.92 -3.41
N GLU A 58 -8.36 12.15 -2.45
CA GLU A 58 -8.61 13.47 -1.86
C GLU A 58 -7.36 14.01 -1.15
N LEU A 59 -6.72 13.19 -0.31
CA LEU A 59 -5.47 13.55 0.36
C LEU A 59 -4.34 13.87 -0.61
N ASN A 60 -4.22 13.15 -1.74
CA ASN A 60 -3.22 13.46 -2.76
C ASN A 60 -3.47 14.84 -3.39
N ALA A 61 -4.73 15.15 -3.72
CA ALA A 61 -5.12 16.44 -4.28
C ALA A 61 -4.87 17.62 -3.31
N GLU A 62 -5.02 17.39 -2.00
CA GLU A 62 -4.73 18.38 -0.96
C GLU A 62 -3.23 18.47 -0.59
N THR A 63 -2.40 17.54 -1.08
CA THR A 63 -0.98 17.50 -0.75
C THR A 63 -0.18 18.37 -1.72
N GLU A 64 0.23 19.55 -1.24
CA GLU A 64 1.12 20.42 -2.01
C GLU A 64 2.42 19.70 -2.41
N GLY A 65 2.71 19.74 -3.72
CA GLY A 65 3.87 19.10 -4.33
C GLY A 65 3.68 17.64 -4.74
N ALA A 66 2.50 17.04 -4.50
CA ALA A 66 2.18 15.73 -5.06
C ALA A 66 1.73 15.85 -6.53
N PRO A 67 2.23 14.99 -7.44
CA PRO A 67 1.69 14.89 -8.80
C PRO A 67 0.18 14.62 -8.78
N SER A 68 -0.56 15.18 -9.74
CA SER A 68 -1.98 14.88 -9.88
C SER A 68 -2.20 13.40 -10.21
N VAL A 69 -3.39 12.88 -9.92
CA VAL A 69 -3.73 11.48 -10.26
C VAL A 69 -3.79 11.23 -11.77
N GLN A 70 -3.86 12.29 -12.58
CA GLN A 70 -3.77 12.21 -14.04
C GLN A 70 -2.30 12.05 -14.50
N GLU A 71 -1.36 12.71 -13.83
CA GLU A 71 0.07 12.60 -14.13
C GLU A 71 0.66 11.29 -13.59
N ARG A 72 0.23 10.87 -12.40
CA ARG A 72 0.67 9.64 -11.76
C ARG A 72 -0.50 8.99 -11.02
N PRO A 73 -1.16 8.00 -11.64
CA PRO A 73 -2.26 7.28 -11.02
C PRO A 73 -1.85 6.58 -9.72
N ILE A 74 -2.74 6.63 -8.72
CA ILE A 74 -2.58 5.85 -7.49
C ILE A 74 -3.13 4.45 -7.76
N ARG A 75 -2.29 3.43 -7.63
CA ARG A 75 -2.70 2.03 -7.73
C ARG A 75 -3.21 1.57 -6.38
N PHE A 76 -4.26 0.77 -6.37
CA PHE A 76 -4.83 0.21 -5.14
C PHE A 76 -4.90 -1.30 -5.22
N VAL A 77 -4.43 -1.98 -4.18
CA VAL A 77 -4.52 -3.44 -4.07
C VAL A 77 -5.25 -3.87 -2.82
N ASN A 78 -6.25 -4.73 -3.00
CA ASN A 78 -6.99 -5.30 -1.89
C ASN A 78 -6.23 -6.50 -1.32
N ILE A 79 -5.39 -6.26 -0.30
CA ILE A 79 -4.75 -7.36 0.45
C ILE A 79 -5.56 -7.79 1.68
N ARG A 80 -6.51 -6.96 2.12
CA ARG A 80 -7.21 -7.16 3.39
C ARG A 80 -8.33 -8.18 3.24
N GLU A 81 -9.31 -7.93 2.38
CA GLU A 81 -10.40 -8.86 2.12
C GLU A 81 -9.91 -10.07 1.31
N THR A 82 -8.92 -9.90 0.42
CA THR A 82 -8.45 -10.97 -0.48
C THR A 82 -7.43 -11.92 0.18
N GLY A 83 -6.87 -11.59 1.35
CA GLY A 83 -5.93 -12.47 2.06
C GLY A 83 -5.90 -12.25 3.56
N GLY A 84 -5.81 -10.99 3.98
CA GLY A 84 -5.63 -10.57 5.36
C GLY A 84 -6.69 -10.97 6.39
N TRP A 85 -7.92 -11.15 5.93
CA TRP A 85 -9.08 -11.55 6.71
C TRP A 85 -9.58 -12.95 6.32
N ALA A 86 -8.85 -13.66 5.46
CA ALA A 86 -9.16 -15.04 5.14
C ALA A 86 -8.95 -15.95 6.37
N LYS A 87 -9.60 -17.12 6.39
CA LYS A 87 -9.47 -18.09 7.49
C LYS A 87 -8.01 -18.53 7.71
N ASP A 88 -7.25 -18.55 6.63
CA ASP A 88 -5.83 -18.91 6.54
C ASP A 88 -4.90 -17.69 6.50
N ALA A 89 -5.35 -16.51 6.96
CA ALA A 89 -4.57 -15.26 6.88
C ALA A 89 -3.14 -15.35 7.42
N LYS A 90 -2.86 -16.20 8.42
CA LYS A 90 -1.49 -16.42 8.95
C LYS A 90 -0.53 -17.06 7.92
N ALA A 91 -1.07 -17.77 6.94
CA ALA A 91 -0.31 -18.39 5.83
C ALA A 91 -0.45 -17.60 4.53
N ALA A 92 -1.14 -16.46 4.52
CA ALA A 92 -1.47 -15.72 3.32
C ALA A 92 -0.32 -14.83 2.79
N THR A 93 0.85 -14.79 3.44
CA THR A 93 1.98 -13.94 3.02
C THR A 93 2.36 -14.11 1.54
N PRO A 94 2.52 -15.33 0.98
CA PRO A 94 2.85 -15.48 -0.44
C PRO A 94 1.76 -14.93 -1.36
N LYS A 95 0.48 -15.08 -0.96
CA LYS A 95 -0.66 -14.55 -1.70
C LYS A 95 -0.67 -13.02 -1.66
N ILE A 96 -0.44 -12.42 -0.50
CA ILE A 96 -0.39 -10.97 -0.33
C ILE A 96 0.77 -10.38 -1.15
N ALA A 97 1.96 -10.99 -1.13
CA ALA A 97 3.09 -10.59 -1.96
C ALA A 97 2.75 -10.67 -3.45
N ALA A 98 2.11 -11.76 -3.90
CA ALA A 98 1.69 -11.90 -5.30
C ALA A 98 0.65 -10.84 -5.71
N LEU A 99 -0.29 -10.50 -4.82
CA LEU A 99 -1.26 -9.42 -5.07
C LEU A 99 -0.55 -8.07 -5.21
N ILE A 100 0.40 -7.76 -4.33
CA ILE A 100 1.17 -6.50 -4.38
C ILE A 100 2.01 -6.43 -5.66
N ALA A 101 2.70 -7.50 -6.03
CA ALA A 101 3.55 -7.53 -7.23
C ALA A 101 2.75 -7.43 -8.55
N ALA A 102 1.50 -7.91 -8.56
CA ALA A 102 0.64 -7.88 -9.74
C ALA A 102 -0.18 -6.58 -9.89
N ALA A 103 -0.28 -5.80 -8.82
CA ALA A 103 -1.12 -4.59 -8.75
C ALA A 103 -0.36 -3.40 -9.25
#